data_AF-A0A3M1IHI7-F1
#
_entry.id   AF-A0A3M1IHI7-F1
#
_cell.length_a   1.000
_cell.length_b   1.000
_cell.length_c   1.000
_cell.angle_alpha   90.00
_cell.angle_beta   90.00
_cell.angle_gamma   90.00
#
_symmetry.space_group_name_H-M   'P 1'
#
loop_
_entity.id
_entity.type
_entity.pdbx_description
1 polymer ?
#
loop_
_entity_poly.entity_id
_entity_poly.type
_entity_poly.pdbx_seq_one_letter_code
_entity_poly.pdbx_strand_id
1 'polypeptide(L)'
;DTDGDGYGDGTLLRACQRPDAGFLATELIDTEGDCDNQQAAVAPGLPELCDGLDNDCNGFIDDELDRFSYFRDADGDGYGDARAKLDTCLSTPPARFVANAGDCDDSNSIIYPGAAEVADNGIDEDCNGVDLFLVTKVFPNPFREQVVLHFAQAARVHIQLYDLQGRVVWDNESLLINNQIILDLPSLHPGAYLLLVRESGGGGVYLQQKLLRL
;
A
#
# COMPACT_ATOMS: atom_id res chain seq x y z
N ASP A 1 3.84 27.40 41.02
CA ASP A 1 3.62 28.55 40.15
C ASP A 1 4.87 29.38 39.95
N THR A 2 5.91 28.73 39.43
CA THR A 2 7.19 29.37 39.07
C THR A 2 7.11 29.93 37.64
N ASP A 3 6.19 29.41 36.85
CA ASP A 3 5.91 29.67 35.43
C ASP A 3 4.64 30.49 35.17
N GLY A 4 3.80 30.72 36.17
CA GLY A 4 2.71 31.70 36.15
C GLY A 4 1.37 31.17 35.64
N ASP A 5 1.12 29.87 35.72
CA ASP A 5 -0.06 29.20 35.17
C ASP A 5 -1.23 29.08 36.16
N GLY A 6 -1.01 29.43 37.43
CA GLY A 6 -1.98 29.35 38.50
C GLY A 6 -1.98 28.04 39.29
N TYR A 7 -1.03 27.12 39.04
CA TYR A 7 -0.89 25.86 39.76
C TYR A 7 0.43 25.80 40.57
N GLY A 8 0.36 25.24 41.78
CA GLY A 8 1.49 25.09 42.68
C GLY A 8 2.07 23.67 42.70
N ASP A 9 3.39 23.56 42.90
CA ASP A 9 4.09 22.28 43.12
C ASP A 9 4.07 21.82 44.60
N GLY A 10 3.22 22.43 45.44
CA GLY A 10 3.19 22.19 46.89
C GLY A 10 4.22 22.98 47.70
N THR A 11 5.15 23.69 47.07
CA THR A 11 6.17 24.45 47.79
C THR A 11 5.59 25.72 48.41
N LEU A 12 5.45 25.71 49.74
CA LEU A 12 4.95 26.87 50.47
C LEU A 12 6.07 27.72 51.06
N LEU A 13 6.08 29.02 50.72
CA LEU A 13 6.92 30.02 51.37
C LEU A 13 6.11 30.80 52.43
N ARG A 14 6.51 30.71 53.70
CA ARG A 14 5.95 31.53 54.78
C ARG A 14 6.80 32.76 55.02
N ALA A 15 6.24 33.95 54.79
CA ALA A 15 6.89 35.23 55.03
C ALA A 15 5.91 36.27 55.62
N CYS A 16 6.43 37.28 56.30
CA CYS A 16 5.62 38.37 56.88
C CYS A 16 5.09 39.36 55.83
N GLN A 17 5.69 39.39 54.64
CA GLN A 17 5.27 40.18 53.50
C GLN A 17 5.18 39.29 52.27
N ARG A 18 4.34 39.68 51.31
CA ARG A 18 4.20 38.97 50.03
C ARG A 18 5.55 39.04 49.28
N PRO A 19 6.07 37.90 48.79
CA PRO A 19 7.25 37.88 47.92
C PRO A 19 6.98 38.62 46.60
N ASP A 20 8.00 39.30 46.06
CA ASP A 20 7.91 39.97 44.75
C ASP A 20 7.74 38.96 43.59
N ALA A 21 8.26 37.75 43.79
CA ALA A 21 8.06 36.59 42.92
C ALA A 21 7.27 35.51 43.67
N GLY A 22 6.03 35.26 43.26
CA GLY A 22 5.16 34.24 43.82
C GLY A 22 3.70 34.70 44.02
N PHE A 23 2.83 33.71 44.22
CA PHE A 23 1.40 33.89 44.40
C PHE A 23 0.97 33.59 45.84
N LEU A 24 -0.08 34.26 46.31
CA LEU A 24 -0.77 33.83 47.53
C LEU A 24 -1.48 32.50 47.25
N ALA A 25 -1.54 31.60 48.24
CA ALA A 25 -2.26 30.33 48.06
C ALA A 25 -3.74 30.52 47.64
N THR A 26 -4.35 31.65 48.00
CA THR A 26 -5.73 32.01 47.59
C THR A 26 -5.86 32.47 46.14
N GLU A 27 -4.74 32.75 45.48
CA GLU A 27 -4.67 33.16 44.07
C GLU A 27 -4.33 31.97 43.16
N LEU A 28 -3.96 30.82 43.73
CA LEU A 28 -3.73 29.56 43.03
C LEU A 28 -5.03 28.78 42.87
N ILE A 29 -5.15 28.06 41.76
CA ILE A 29 -6.26 27.14 41.48
C ILE A 29 -6.08 25.86 42.30
N ASP A 30 -4.86 25.33 42.33
CA ASP A 30 -4.44 24.28 43.27
C ASP A 30 -3.06 24.59 43.85
N THR A 31 -2.87 24.23 45.12
CA THR A 31 -1.58 24.36 45.80
C THR A 31 -0.65 23.18 45.55
N GLU A 32 -1.18 22.06 45.06
CA GLU A 32 -0.45 20.83 44.71
C GLU A 32 -0.99 20.26 43.39
N GLY A 33 -0.14 19.63 42.57
CA GLY A 33 -0.60 18.91 41.35
C GLY A 33 -0.06 19.44 40.02
N ASP A 34 0.66 20.56 40.04
CA ASP A 34 1.49 20.98 38.91
C ASP A 34 2.60 19.94 38.65
N CYS A 35 2.59 19.31 37.47
CA CYS A 35 3.55 18.29 37.10
C CYS A 35 4.83 18.84 36.43
N ASP A 36 4.85 20.11 35.99
CA ASP A 36 6.06 20.81 35.53
C ASP A 36 5.99 22.32 35.82
N ASN A 37 6.50 22.71 36.99
CA ASN A 37 6.51 24.08 37.48
C ASN A 37 7.36 25.08 36.67
N GLN A 38 7.99 24.67 35.58
CA GLN A 38 8.75 25.54 34.69
C GLN A 38 8.05 25.75 33.34
N GLN A 39 6.91 25.10 33.09
CA GLN A 39 6.22 25.12 31.81
C GLN A 39 4.71 25.37 31.98
N ALA A 40 4.29 26.63 31.81
CA ALA A 40 2.89 27.02 31.96
C ALA A 40 1.89 26.36 30.98
N ALA A 41 2.38 25.56 30.02
CA ALA A 41 1.59 24.74 29.12
C ALA A 41 1.37 23.31 29.65
N VAL A 42 1.81 23.02 30.87
CA VAL A 42 1.74 21.72 31.53
C VAL A 42 1.10 21.93 32.90
N ALA A 43 -0.21 21.68 32.99
CA ALA A 43 -0.98 21.93 34.21
C ALA A 43 -2.27 21.12 34.23
N PRO A 44 -2.80 20.78 35.43
CA PRO A 44 -4.03 20.01 35.57
C PRO A 44 -5.19 20.48 34.68
N GLY A 45 -5.65 19.60 33.78
CA GLY A 45 -6.83 19.80 32.94
C GLY A 45 -6.65 20.73 31.73
N LEU A 46 -5.42 21.05 31.34
CA LEU A 46 -5.16 21.66 30.03
C LEU A 46 -5.41 20.66 28.88
N PRO A 47 -5.64 21.10 27.64
CA PRO A 47 -5.72 20.18 26.50
C PRO A 47 -4.34 19.60 26.15
N GLU A 48 -4.31 18.31 25.85
CA GLU A 48 -3.12 17.63 25.30
C GLU A 48 -2.66 18.22 23.96
N LEU A 49 -1.35 18.31 23.79
CA LEU A 49 -0.68 18.61 22.53
C LEU A 49 0.11 17.38 22.06
N CYS A 50 0.44 17.30 20.78
CA CYS A 50 1.27 16.22 20.25
C CYS A 50 2.76 16.60 20.35
N ASP A 51 3.27 16.76 21.56
CA ASP A 51 4.63 17.23 21.84
C ASP A 51 5.47 16.27 22.71
N GLY A 52 4.87 15.15 23.12
CA GLY A 52 5.50 14.13 23.96
C GLY A 52 5.50 14.49 25.44
N LEU A 53 4.71 15.49 25.86
CA LEU A 53 4.48 15.85 27.25
C LEU A 53 3.09 15.39 27.70
N ASP A 54 2.91 15.34 29.01
CA ASP A 54 1.61 15.17 29.68
C ASP A 54 1.18 16.60 30.06
N ASN A 55 0.42 17.26 29.18
CA ASN A 55 0.06 18.68 29.34
C ASN A 55 -1.03 18.87 30.39
N ASP A 56 -1.85 17.86 30.64
CA ASP A 56 -2.99 17.91 31.55
C ASP A 56 -2.75 17.28 32.93
N CYS A 57 -1.53 16.76 33.15
CA CYS A 57 -1.06 16.08 34.34
C CYS A 57 -1.89 14.85 34.76
N ASN A 58 -2.55 14.17 33.82
CA ASN A 58 -3.38 13.00 34.10
C ASN A 58 -2.58 11.67 34.19
N GLY A 59 -1.29 11.70 33.85
CA GLY A 59 -0.39 10.55 33.85
C GLY A 59 -0.27 9.81 32.50
N PHE A 60 -0.89 10.33 31.44
CA PHE A 60 -0.81 9.84 30.07
C PHE A 60 -0.26 10.94 29.15
N ILE A 61 0.61 10.54 28.22
CA ILE A 61 1.27 11.47 27.30
C ILE A 61 0.53 11.47 25.95
N ASP A 62 0.30 12.68 25.42
CA ASP A 62 -0.36 12.95 24.14
C ASP A 62 -1.72 12.23 24.02
N ASP A 63 -2.47 12.08 25.12
CA ASP A 63 -3.74 11.35 25.13
C ASP A 63 -4.92 12.24 24.68
N GLU A 64 -6.12 11.67 24.59
CA GLU A 64 -7.30 12.34 23.97
C GLU A 64 -7.11 12.92 22.54
N LEU A 65 -5.99 12.64 21.87
CA LEU A 65 -5.68 13.09 20.50
C LEU A 65 -6.07 12.05 19.44
N ASP A 66 -6.40 12.55 18.25
CA ASP A 66 -6.53 11.73 17.05
C ASP A 66 -5.19 11.02 16.77
N ARG A 67 -5.26 9.72 16.43
CA ARG A 67 -4.08 8.92 16.08
C ARG A 67 -4.10 8.60 14.59
N PHE A 68 -2.95 8.80 13.96
CA PHE A 68 -2.69 8.51 12.55
C PHE A 68 -1.64 7.41 12.44
N SER A 69 -1.79 6.59 11.41
CA SER A 69 -0.84 5.54 11.08
C SER A 69 -0.15 5.87 9.76
N TYR A 70 1.18 5.82 9.78
CA TYR A 70 2.00 5.95 8.59
C TYR A 70 2.95 4.75 8.47
N PHE A 71 3.47 4.54 7.26
CA PHE A 71 4.30 3.41 6.88
C PHE A 71 5.59 3.92 6.28
N ARG A 72 6.71 3.29 6.63
CA ARG A 72 8.02 3.73 6.15
C ARG A 72 8.11 3.51 4.63
N ASP A 73 8.33 4.61 3.91
CA ASP A 73 8.61 4.61 2.47
C ASP A 73 10.13 4.60 2.29
N ALA A 74 10.65 3.44 1.90
CA ALA A 74 12.07 3.13 1.96
C ALA A 74 12.83 3.59 0.71
N ASP A 75 12.18 3.54 -0.45
CA ASP A 75 12.73 3.79 -1.77
C ASP A 75 12.15 5.04 -2.44
N GLY A 76 11.07 5.62 -1.90
CA GLY A 76 10.55 6.94 -2.22
C GLY A 76 9.50 6.97 -3.32
N ASP A 77 8.72 5.91 -3.52
CA ASP A 77 7.67 5.88 -4.55
C ASP A 77 6.27 6.32 -4.09
N GLY A 78 6.08 6.53 -2.77
CA GLY A 78 4.80 6.94 -2.20
C GLY A 78 3.95 5.81 -1.58
N TYR A 79 4.46 4.58 -1.61
CA TYR A 79 3.94 3.43 -0.89
C TYR A 79 4.95 3.02 0.19
N GLY A 80 4.50 2.32 1.23
CA GLY A 80 5.35 1.99 2.36
C GLY A 80 5.06 0.61 2.94
N ASP A 81 6.03 0.15 3.72
CA ASP A 81 6.05 -1.19 4.31
C ASP A 81 4.98 -1.34 5.40
N ALA A 82 4.00 -2.21 5.18
CA ALA A 82 2.97 -2.55 6.17
C ALA A 82 3.53 -3.07 7.51
N ARG A 83 4.76 -3.61 7.52
CA ARG A 83 5.47 -4.09 8.72
C ARG A 83 6.27 -2.98 9.42
N ALA A 84 6.55 -1.87 8.75
CA ALA A 84 7.24 -0.71 9.33
C ALA A 84 6.27 0.44 9.63
N LYS A 85 5.25 0.14 10.44
CA LYS A 85 4.21 1.08 10.86
C LYS A 85 4.70 2.03 11.97
N LEU A 86 4.33 3.30 11.87
CA LEU A 86 4.46 4.33 12.88
C LEU A 86 3.08 4.88 13.24
N ASP A 87 2.70 4.78 14.51
CA ASP A 87 1.52 5.42 15.07
C ASP A 87 1.92 6.74 15.74
N THR A 88 1.21 7.82 15.43
CA THR A 88 1.51 9.17 15.94
C THR A 88 0.23 10.01 16.03
N CYS A 89 0.23 11.07 16.84
CA CYS A 89 -0.83 12.08 16.84
C CYS A 89 -0.60 13.20 15.80
N LEU A 90 0.51 13.16 15.05
CA LEU A 90 0.78 14.12 13.98
C LEU A 90 -0.10 13.81 12.76
N SER A 91 -0.84 14.81 12.29
CA SER A 91 -1.72 14.70 11.11
C SER A 91 -0.99 14.77 9.77
N THR A 92 0.31 15.09 9.79
CA THR A 92 1.19 15.08 8.62
C THR A 92 2.21 13.96 8.74
N PRO A 93 2.41 13.14 7.68
CA PRO A 93 3.40 12.09 7.70
C PRO A 93 4.81 12.64 7.94
N PRO A 94 5.60 12.03 8.85
CA PRO A 94 7.01 12.35 9.00
C PRO A 94 7.81 12.09 7.72
N ALA A 95 9.02 12.64 7.63
CA ALA A 95 9.88 12.41 6.47
C ALA A 95 10.18 10.91 6.29
N ARG A 96 10.05 10.42 5.05
CA ARG A 96 10.16 9.00 4.65
C ARG A 96 9.06 8.09 5.21
N PHE A 97 7.88 8.67 5.48
CA PHE A 97 6.68 7.92 5.81
C PHE A 97 5.52 8.37 4.92
N VAL A 98 4.60 7.45 4.63
CA VAL A 98 3.41 7.66 3.80
C VAL A 98 2.19 6.99 4.43
N ALA A 99 0.98 7.39 4.04
CA ALA A 99 -0.25 6.78 4.56
C ALA A 99 -0.59 5.43 3.92
N ASN A 100 0.01 5.11 2.77
CA ASN A 100 -0.28 3.90 1.99
C ASN A 100 0.66 2.76 2.41
N ALA A 101 0.12 1.65 2.90
CA ALA A 101 0.88 0.47 3.34
C ALA A 101 1.09 -0.59 2.25
N GLY A 102 0.92 -0.21 0.98
CA GLY A 102 0.62 -1.14 -0.11
C GLY A 102 1.83 -1.65 -0.89
N ASP A 103 3.05 -1.32 -0.49
CA ASP A 103 4.24 -1.65 -1.25
C ASP A 103 4.52 -3.17 -1.23
N CYS A 104 4.81 -3.75 -2.41
CA CYS A 104 5.16 -5.16 -2.53
C CYS A 104 6.68 -5.40 -2.65
N ASP A 105 7.48 -4.37 -2.91
CA ASP A 105 8.94 -4.40 -2.84
C ASP A 105 9.50 -3.07 -2.31
N ASP A 106 9.58 -2.98 -0.97
CA ASP A 106 10.10 -1.82 -0.22
C ASP A 106 11.59 -1.47 -0.48
N SER A 107 12.20 -2.03 -1.53
CA SER A 107 13.57 -1.74 -1.91
C SER A 107 13.70 -1.21 -3.34
N ASN A 108 12.60 -1.13 -4.08
CA ASN A 108 12.60 -0.81 -5.49
C ASN A 108 11.43 0.09 -5.93
N SER A 109 11.73 1.38 -6.06
CA SER A 109 10.75 2.45 -6.34
C SER A 109 10.02 2.39 -7.69
N ILE A 110 10.19 1.31 -8.47
CA ILE A 110 9.45 1.05 -9.71
C ILE A 110 8.47 -0.12 -9.56
N ILE A 111 8.41 -0.76 -8.40
CA ILE A 111 7.54 -1.89 -8.07
C ILE A 111 6.60 -1.42 -6.96
N TYR A 112 5.39 -1.04 -7.33
CA TYR A 112 4.38 -0.51 -6.40
C TYR A 112 2.98 -0.64 -7.00
N PRO A 113 1.91 -0.57 -6.18
CA PRO A 113 0.55 -0.68 -6.68
C PRO A 113 0.24 0.27 -7.85
N GLY A 114 -0.03 -0.31 -9.02
CA GLY A 114 -0.32 0.42 -10.26
C GLY A 114 0.90 0.92 -11.03
N ALA A 115 2.10 0.43 -10.73
CA ALA A 115 3.28 0.65 -11.56
C ALA A 115 3.11 0.09 -12.99
N ALA A 116 4.04 0.44 -13.88
CA ALA A 116 4.01 -0.06 -15.25
C ALA A 116 4.72 -1.41 -15.33
N GLU A 117 3.97 -2.42 -15.77
CA GLU A 117 4.45 -3.78 -15.95
C GLU A 117 5.53 -3.93 -17.04
N VAL A 118 6.56 -4.72 -16.75
CA VAL A 118 7.54 -5.22 -17.70
C VAL A 118 7.29 -6.71 -17.93
N ALA A 119 6.54 -6.98 -18.98
CA ALA A 119 6.06 -8.29 -19.32
C ALA A 119 7.15 -9.42 -19.34
N ASP A 120 6.83 -10.60 -18.77
CA ASP A 120 7.62 -11.87 -18.66
C ASP A 120 8.88 -11.82 -17.81
N ASN A 121 9.17 -10.71 -17.16
CA ASN A 121 10.40 -10.68 -16.38
C ASN A 121 10.27 -11.50 -15.08
N GLY A 122 9.08 -12.03 -14.78
CA GLY A 122 8.77 -12.81 -13.58
C GLY A 122 8.58 -11.94 -12.34
N ILE A 123 8.44 -10.64 -12.52
CA ILE A 123 8.20 -9.63 -11.49
C ILE A 123 6.80 -9.07 -11.73
N ASP A 124 6.06 -8.88 -10.65
CA ASP A 124 4.75 -8.23 -10.62
C ASP A 124 5.01 -6.78 -10.17
N GLU A 125 5.24 -5.87 -11.12
CA GLU A 125 5.57 -4.49 -10.81
C GLU A 125 4.39 -3.75 -10.19
N ASP A 126 3.17 -4.04 -10.62
CA ASP A 126 1.98 -3.32 -10.19
C ASP A 126 1.29 -3.92 -8.95
N CYS A 127 1.91 -4.95 -8.36
CA CYS A 127 1.48 -5.67 -7.16
C CYS A 127 0.06 -6.28 -7.27
N ASN A 128 -0.42 -6.60 -8.47
CA ASN A 128 -1.76 -7.16 -8.66
C ASN A 128 -1.83 -8.69 -8.50
N GLY A 129 -0.69 -9.33 -8.28
CA GLY A 129 -0.51 -10.77 -8.14
C GLY A 129 -0.22 -11.51 -9.44
N VAL A 130 -0.04 -10.81 -10.58
CA VAL A 130 0.30 -11.40 -11.88
C VAL A 130 1.28 -10.52 -12.67
N ASP A 131 2.28 -11.15 -13.28
CA ASP A 131 3.12 -10.50 -14.31
C ASP A 131 2.31 -10.37 -15.62
N LEU A 132 2.42 -9.22 -16.27
CA LEU A 132 1.81 -8.93 -17.55
C LEU A 132 2.32 -9.87 -18.65
N PHE A 133 1.43 -10.70 -19.20
CA PHE A 133 1.76 -11.55 -20.34
C PHE A 133 1.13 -11.03 -21.65
N LEU A 134 1.97 -10.71 -22.65
CA LEU A 134 1.51 -10.10 -23.91
C LEU A 134 1.51 -11.07 -25.11
N VAL A 135 0.31 -11.47 -25.55
CA VAL A 135 0.09 -11.98 -26.91
C VAL A 135 -0.01 -10.77 -27.86
N THR A 136 0.94 -10.63 -28.78
CA THR A 136 1.07 -9.45 -29.63
C THR A 136 0.28 -9.57 -30.93
N LYS A 137 0.06 -10.80 -31.43
CA LYS A 137 -0.69 -11.03 -32.68
C LYS A 137 -1.21 -12.44 -32.78
N VAL A 138 -2.43 -12.60 -33.27
CA VAL A 138 -3.01 -13.90 -33.64
C VAL A 138 -3.38 -13.86 -35.12
N PHE A 139 -2.67 -14.64 -35.94
CA PHE A 139 -2.80 -14.58 -37.40
C PHE A 139 -2.45 -15.92 -38.07
N PRO A 140 -3.11 -16.31 -39.17
CA PRO A 140 -4.24 -15.63 -39.79
C PRO A 140 -5.54 -15.81 -39.00
N ASN A 141 -6.46 -14.86 -39.16
CA ASN A 141 -7.83 -14.98 -38.66
C ASN A 141 -8.75 -14.15 -39.59
N PRO A 142 -9.54 -14.76 -40.49
CA PRO A 142 -9.88 -16.18 -40.56
C PRO A 142 -8.70 -17.10 -40.93
N PHE A 143 -8.75 -18.35 -40.47
CA PHE A 143 -7.70 -19.34 -40.67
C PHE A 143 -8.21 -20.57 -41.42
N ARG A 144 -7.25 -21.32 -42.00
CA ARG A 144 -7.51 -22.64 -42.56
C ARG A 144 -7.03 -23.70 -41.59
N GLU A 145 -5.84 -24.25 -41.77
CA GLU A 145 -5.38 -25.34 -40.92
C GLU A 145 -4.60 -24.84 -39.71
N GLN A 146 -3.97 -23.67 -39.81
CA GLN A 146 -3.04 -23.18 -38.81
C GLN A 146 -3.33 -21.74 -38.39
N VAL A 147 -3.08 -21.47 -37.10
CA VAL A 147 -3.06 -20.14 -36.51
C VAL A 147 -1.72 -19.96 -35.80
N VAL A 148 -1.07 -18.83 -36.03
CA VAL A 148 0.16 -18.46 -35.33
C VAL A 148 -0.17 -17.44 -34.26
N LEU A 149 0.22 -17.75 -33.04
CA LEU A 149 0.22 -16.84 -31.90
C LEU A 149 1.63 -16.25 -31.81
N HIS A 150 1.73 -14.93 -31.88
CA HIS A 150 2.97 -14.19 -31.63
C HIS A 150 2.93 -13.59 -30.24
N PHE A 151 4.07 -13.62 -29.57
CA PHE A 151 4.23 -13.16 -28.19
C PHE A 151 5.37 -12.16 -28.13
N ALA A 152 5.32 -11.25 -27.16
CA ALA A 152 6.41 -10.30 -26.94
C ALA A 152 7.70 -10.99 -26.44
N GLN A 153 7.55 -12.18 -25.86
CA GLN A 153 8.47 -12.81 -24.92
C GLN A 153 8.23 -14.33 -24.84
N ALA A 154 9.02 -15.05 -24.05
CA ALA A 154 9.07 -16.51 -24.04
C ALA A 154 8.59 -17.10 -22.70
N ALA A 155 7.35 -17.57 -22.68
CA ALA A 155 6.73 -18.24 -21.53
C ALA A 155 6.26 -19.67 -21.84
N ARG A 156 5.76 -20.32 -20.79
CA ARG A 156 5.00 -21.57 -20.91
C ARG A 156 3.51 -21.23 -20.81
N VAL A 157 2.73 -21.64 -21.80
CA VAL A 157 1.31 -21.31 -21.87
C VAL A 157 0.43 -22.54 -21.97
N HIS A 158 -0.77 -22.42 -21.41
CA HIS A 158 -1.89 -23.32 -21.59
C HIS A 158 -2.88 -22.68 -22.57
N ILE A 159 -3.15 -23.35 -23.68
CA ILE A 159 -3.98 -22.84 -24.77
C ILE A 159 -5.21 -23.73 -24.90
N GLN A 160 -6.39 -23.12 -24.89
CA GLN A 160 -7.66 -23.81 -25.03
C GLN A 160 -8.50 -23.17 -26.13
N LEU A 161 -9.19 -24.01 -26.92
CA LEU A 161 -10.17 -23.57 -27.91
C LEU A 161 -11.55 -24.09 -27.51
N TYR A 162 -12.52 -23.19 -27.50
CA TYR A 162 -13.92 -23.51 -27.22
C TYR A 162 -14.77 -23.36 -28.48
N ASP A 163 -15.72 -24.26 -28.67
CA ASP A 163 -16.82 -24.02 -29.61
C ASP A 163 -17.84 -23.01 -29.05
N LEU A 164 -18.81 -22.61 -29.87
CA LEU A 164 -19.86 -21.66 -29.44
C LEU A 164 -20.83 -22.24 -28.40
N GLN A 165 -20.76 -23.54 -28.12
CA GLN A 165 -21.51 -24.19 -27.05
C GLN A 165 -20.70 -24.24 -25.74
N GLY A 166 -19.48 -23.70 -25.72
CA GLY A 166 -18.61 -23.66 -24.55
C GLY A 166 -17.85 -24.97 -24.30
N ARG A 167 -17.81 -25.90 -25.26
CA ARG A 167 -17.03 -27.14 -25.12
C ARG A 167 -15.59 -26.93 -25.57
N VAL A 168 -14.64 -27.45 -24.80
CA VAL A 168 -13.23 -27.47 -25.19
C VAL A 168 -13.05 -28.45 -26.35
N VAL A 169 -12.62 -27.94 -27.50
CA VAL A 169 -12.37 -28.72 -28.73
C VAL A 169 -10.88 -28.95 -28.98
N TRP A 170 -10.02 -28.18 -28.32
CA TRP A 170 -8.58 -28.35 -28.35
C TRP A 170 -7.97 -27.78 -27.06
N ASP A 171 -6.97 -28.46 -26.54
CA ASP A 171 -6.31 -28.15 -25.28
C ASP A 171 -4.86 -28.63 -25.35
N ASN A 172 -3.90 -27.73 -25.12
CA ASN A 172 -2.50 -28.11 -25.01
C ASN A 172 -1.71 -27.12 -24.16
N GLU A 173 -0.66 -27.64 -23.50
CA GLU A 173 0.41 -26.81 -22.95
C GLU A 173 1.55 -26.70 -23.97
N SER A 174 2.17 -25.53 -24.07
CA SER A 174 3.26 -25.29 -25.01
C SER A 174 4.27 -24.31 -24.43
N LEU A 175 5.55 -24.61 -24.65
CA LEU A 175 6.65 -23.68 -24.43
C LEU A 175 6.89 -22.88 -25.70
N LEU A 176 7.08 -21.58 -25.53
CA LEU A 176 7.37 -20.66 -26.62
C LEU A 176 8.73 -20.98 -27.27
N ILE A 177 8.71 -21.21 -28.59
CA ILE A 177 9.92 -21.38 -29.41
C ILE A 177 9.97 -20.19 -30.37
N ASN A 178 11.01 -19.35 -30.28
CA ASN A 178 11.18 -18.15 -31.13
C ASN A 178 9.99 -17.16 -31.08
N ASN A 179 9.44 -16.89 -29.89
CA ASN A 179 8.34 -15.95 -29.65
C ASN A 179 7.03 -16.25 -30.41
N GLN A 180 6.85 -17.49 -30.88
CA GLN A 180 5.65 -17.91 -31.59
C GLN A 180 5.20 -19.30 -31.17
N ILE A 181 3.89 -19.54 -31.26
CA ILE A 181 3.29 -20.87 -31.18
C ILE A 181 2.43 -21.07 -32.42
N ILE A 182 2.67 -22.18 -33.10
CA ILE A 182 1.87 -22.60 -34.26
C ILE A 182 0.84 -23.61 -33.75
N LEU A 183 -0.43 -23.23 -33.85
CA LEU A 183 -1.56 -24.13 -33.59
C LEU A 183 -1.90 -24.84 -34.90
N ASP A 184 -1.63 -26.14 -34.96
CA ASP A 184 -2.06 -26.99 -36.07
C ASP A 184 -3.43 -27.61 -35.74
N LEU A 185 -4.46 -27.16 -36.44
CA LEU A 185 -5.87 -27.41 -36.13
C LEU A 185 -6.65 -28.00 -37.32
N PRO A 186 -6.11 -29.03 -38.02
CA PRO A 186 -6.75 -29.56 -39.23
C PRO A 186 -8.09 -30.24 -38.97
N SER A 187 -8.32 -30.73 -37.75
CA SER A 187 -9.53 -31.45 -37.35
C SER A 187 -10.72 -30.54 -37.01
N LEU A 188 -10.53 -29.22 -36.93
CA LEU A 188 -11.62 -28.29 -36.62
C LEU A 188 -12.53 -28.08 -37.83
N HIS A 189 -13.83 -28.15 -37.60
CA HIS A 189 -14.84 -27.85 -38.59
C HIS A 189 -14.90 -26.33 -38.90
N PRO A 190 -15.39 -25.92 -40.08
CA PRO A 190 -15.68 -24.52 -40.37
C PRO A 190 -16.65 -23.92 -39.34
N GLY A 191 -16.31 -22.74 -38.82
CA GLY A 191 -17.07 -22.14 -37.72
C GLY A 191 -16.30 -21.09 -36.94
N ALA A 192 -16.93 -20.58 -35.88
CA ALA A 192 -16.30 -19.67 -34.94
C ALA A 192 -15.88 -20.42 -33.67
N TYR A 193 -14.71 -20.06 -33.17
CA TYR A 193 -14.13 -20.60 -31.95
C TYR A 193 -13.67 -19.47 -31.03
N LEU A 194 -13.64 -19.73 -29.73
CA LEU A 194 -13.03 -18.83 -28.76
C LEU A 194 -11.66 -19.38 -28.38
N LEU A 195 -10.61 -18.65 -28.72
CA LEU A 195 -9.25 -18.92 -28.28
C LEU A 195 -9.04 -18.31 -26.90
N LEU A 196 -8.54 -19.12 -25.99
CA LEU A 196 -8.12 -18.74 -24.66
C LEU A 196 -6.65 -19.10 -24.46
N VAL A 197 -5.84 -18.12 -24.06
CA VAL A 197 -4.42 -18.33 -23.74
C VAL A 197 -4.19 -17.93 -22.29
N ARG A 198 -3.59 -18.83 -21.52
CA ARG A 198 -3.24 -18.66 -20.11
C ARG A 198 -1.76 -18.98 -19.93
N GLU A 199 -1.11 -18.36 -18.96
CA GLU A 199 0.23 -18.80 -18.55
C GLU A 199 0.12 -20.06 -17.68
N SER A 200 1.03 -21.01 -17.87
CA SER A 200 1.10 -22.23 -17.06
C SER A 200 1.71 -21.91 -15.70
N GLY A 201 0.90 -21.46 -14.74
CA GLY A 201 1.40 -21.09 -13.40
C GLY A 201 0.37 -20.45 -12.46
N GLY A 202 -0.75 -19.94 -12.98
CA GLY A 202 -1.86 -19.45 -12.16
C GLY A 202 -2.18 -17.97 -12.29
N GLY A 203 -1.44 -17.20 -13.08
CA GLY A 203 -1.90 -15.88 -13.50
C GLY A 203 -2.98 -16.00 -14.58
N GLY A 204 -3.89 -15.02 -14.63
CA GLY A 204 -5.24 -15.15 -15.21
C GLY A 204 -5.37 -15.44 -16.72
N VAL A 205 -6.44 -14.90 -17.33
CA VAL A 205 -6.66 -15.01 -18.77
C VAL A 205 -5.92 -13.87 -19.46
N TYR A 206 -4.94 -14.19 -20.28
CA TYR A 206 -4.10 -13.17 -20.91
C TYR A 206 -4.50 -12.85 -22.35
N LEU A 207 -5.22 -13.75 -23.01
CA LEU A 207 -5.89 -13.44 -24.25
C LEU A 207 -7.18 -14.24 -24.39
N GLN A 208 -8.25 -13.52 -24.73
CA GLN A 208 -9.49 -14.09 -25.25
C GLN A 208 -9.77 -13.52 -26.63
N GLN A 209 -9.72 -14.34 -27.67
CA GLN A 209 -9.93 -13.89 -29.05
C GLN A 209 -10.84 -14.82 -29.83
N LYS A 210 -11.77 -14.25 -30.59
CA LYS A 210 -12.59 -15.01 -31.54
C LYS A 210 -11.74 -15.42 -32.74
N LEU A 211 -11.75 -16.72 -33.08
CA LEU A 211 -11.19 -17.25 -34.32
C LEU A 211 -12.29 -17.66 -35.29
N LEU A 212 -12.01 -17.53 -36.58
CA LEU A 212 -12.89 -17.94 -37.67
C LEU A 212 -12.19 -19.00 -38.53
N ARG A 213 -12.67 -20.24 -38.50
CA ARG A 213 -12.23 -21.33 -39.38
C ARG A 213 -13.04 -21.30 -40.67
N LEU A 214 -12.35 -21.14 -41.80
CA LEU A 214 -12.93 -21.23 -43.14
C LEU A 214 -13.10 -22.67 -43.61
#